data_AF-A0A523X8I6-F1
#
_entry.id   AF-A0A523X8I6-F1
#
_cell.length_a   1.000
_cell.length_b   1.000
_cell.length_c   1.000
_cell.angle_alpha   90.00
_cell.angle_beta   90.00
_cell.angle_gamma   90.00
#
_symmetry.space_group_name_H-M   'P 1'
#
loop_
_entity.id
_entity.type
_entity.pdbx_description
1 polymer ?
#
loop_
_entity_poly.entity_id
_entity_poly.type
_entity_poly.pdbx_seq_one_letter_code
_entity_poly.pdbx_strand_id
1 'polypeptide(L)'
;MEEQDRLIHDHNEISALLKFFTEFLDLFVKGGVAEYADKANKFCDRFIVSHFKWEEETLFPDLLKNCNDQEKELIDEIQKEHPPILKLVNTFKDLVNSYSVQPEEGQALKIVEANHKLVEAVHSHAKNEEIELFPIIEKYLK
;
A
#
# COMPACT_ATOMS: atom_id res chain seq x y z
N MET A 1 7.53 2.78 -21.20
CA MET A 1 7.04 1.85 -20.17
C MET A 1 5.55 2.00 -20.22
N GLU A 2 4.86 0.96 -20.68
CA GLU A 2 3.40 0.95 -20.76
C GLU A 2 2.85 1.04 -19.34
N GLU A 3 1.71 1.69 -19.12
CA GLU A 3 1.16 1.96 -17.77
C GLU A 3 0.95 0.66 -16.98
N GLN A 4 0.66 -0.44 -17.69
CA GLN A 4 0.56 -1.80 -17.17
C GLN A 4 1.87 -2.34 -16.60
N ASP A 5 3.01 -2.08 -17.24
CA ASP A 5 4.33 -2.50 -16.73
C ASP A 5 4.65 -1.83 -15.39
N ARG A 6 4.18 -0.59 -15.20
CA ARG A 6 4.36 0.15 -13.95
C ARG A 6 3.52 -0.43 -12.82
N LEU A 7 2.25 -0.74 -13.07
CA LEU A 7 1.35 -1.39 -12.10
C LEU A 7 1.86 -2.78 -11.69
N ILE A 8 2.24 -3.61 -12.67
CA ILE A 8 2.77 -4.95 -12.41
C ILE A 8 4.09 -4.85 -11.64
N HIS A 9 4.95 -3.88 -11.95
CA HIS A 9 6.17 -3.64 -11.21
C HIS A 9 5.88 -3.20 -9.77
N ASP A 10 4.99 -2.23 -9.57
CA ASP A 10 4.62 -1.72 -8.25
C ASP A 10 3.99 -2.83 -7.38
N HIS A 11 3.12 -3.69 -7.93
CA HIS A 11 2.51 -4.81 -7.21
C HIS A 11 3.53 -5.90 -6.84
N ASN A 12 4.47 -6.20 -7.76
CA ASN A 12 5.56 -7.13 -7.48
C ASN A 12 6.53 -6.57 -6.42
N GLU A 13 6.79 -5.27 -6.42
CA GLU A 13 7.60 -4.61 -5.39
C GLU A 13 6.88 -4.60 -4.03
N ILE A 14 5.56 -4.32 -3.99
CA ILE A 14 4.73 -4.45 -2.79
C ILE A 14 4.87 -5.86 -2.20
N SER A 15 4.71 -6.92 -3.01
CA SER A 15 4.82 -8.31 -2.57
C SER A 15 6.21 -8.71 -2.05
N ALA A 16 7.28 -8.25 -2.72
CA ALA A 16 8.65 -8.49 -2.27
C ALA A 16 8.99 -7.77 -0.94
N LEU A 17 8.33 -6.64 -0.67
CA LEU A 17 8.49 -5.84 0.55
C LEU A 17 7.51 -6.23 1.67
N LEU A 18 6.40 -6.90 1.38
CA LEU A 18 5.61 -7.60 2.41
C LEU A 18 6.47 -8.62 3.16
N LYS A 19 7.42 -9.24 2.44
CA LYS A 19 8.46 -10.10 3.03
C LYS A 19 9.40 -9.34 3.98
N PHE A 20 9.73 -8.08 3.68
CA PHE A 20 10.50 -7.19 4.57
C PHE A 20 9.73 -6.88 5.86
N PHE A 21 8.40 -6.76 5.79
CA PHE A 21 7.54 -6.66 6.98
C PHE A 21 7.37 -7.97 7.75
N THR A 22 7.64 -9.12 7.14
CA THR A 22 7.71 -10.41 7.86
C THR A 22 9.05 -10.57 8.60
N GLU A 23 10.13 -10.03 8.04
CA GLU A 23 11.47 -9.96 8.66
C GLU A 23 11.57 -8.88 9.76
N PHE A 24 10.48 -8.14 9.98
CA PHE A 24 10.26 -7.05 10.93
C PHE A 24 10.85 -7.30 12.32
N LEU A 25 10.66 -8.48 12.90
CA LEU A 25 11.12 -8.78 14.25
C LEU A 25 12.65 -8.80 14.34
N ASP A 26 13.31 -9.26 13.28
CA ASP A 26 14.75 -9.49 13.28
C ASP A 26 15.53 -8.18 13.06
N LEU A 27 15.01 -7.29 12.21
CA LEU A 27 15.57 -5.95 11.99
C LEU A 27 15.30 -4.99 13.14
N PHE A 28 14.12 -5.06 13.76
CA PHE A 28 13.76 -4.26 14.93
C PHE A 28 14.69 -4.52 16.11
N VAL A 29 15.14 -5.77 16.27
CA VAL A 29 16.10 -6.18 17.31
C VAL A 29 17.55 -5.84 16.95
N LYS A 30 17.92 -5.81 15.65
CA LYS A 30 19.33 -5.72 15.20
C LYS A 30 19.77 -4.36 14.62
N GLY A 31 18.87 -3.59 14.00
CA GLY A 31 19.22 -2.47 13.10
C GLY A 31 19.09 -1.06 13.70
N GLY A 32 18.63 -0.92 14.94
CA GLY A 32 18.35 0.39 15.53
C GLY A 32 17.02 0.98 15.04
N VAL A 33 16.24 1.51 15.98
CA VAL A 33 14.83 1.85 15.77
C VAL A 33 14.62 3.02 14.80
N ALA A 34 15.53 3.99 14.78
CA ALA A 34 15.41 5.19 13.96
C ALA A 34 15.64 4.93 12.46
N GLU A 35 16.63 4.11 12.09
CA GLU A 35 16.86 3.74 10.69
C GLU A 35 15.68 2.92 10.14
N TYR A 36 15.08 2.09 10.99
CA TYR A 36 13.86 1.37 10.66
C TYR A 36 12.68 2.30 10.41
N ALA A 37 12.47 3.30 11.28
CA ALA A 37 11.40 4.28 11.11
C ALA A 37 11.49 5.02 9.78
N ASP A 38 12.69 5.47 9.40
CA ASP A 38 12.90 6.12 8.10
C ASP A 38 12.56 5.19 6.92
N LYS A 39 13.00 3.93 6.95
CA LYS A 39 12.67 2.94 5.91
C LYS A 39 11.18 2.66 5.83
N ALA A 40 10.52 2.48 6.97
CA ALA A 40 9.08 2.24 7.05
C ALA A 40 8.26 3.41 6.48
N ASN A 41 8.61 4.65 6.86
CA ASN A 41 7.95 5.84 6.33
C ASN A 41 8.13 5.96 4.81
N LYS A 42 9.39 5.82 4.32
CA LYS A 42 9.70 5.87 2.89
C LYS A 42 8.95 4.79 2.11
N PHE A 43 8.80 3.60 2.67
CA PHE A 43 8.01 2.54 2.06
C PHE A 43 6.56 2.98 1.89
N CYS A 44 5.90 3.36 2.99
CA CYS A 44 4.50 3.76 2.94
C CYS A 44 4.26 4.91 1.95
N ASP A 45 5.16 5.90 1.94
CA ASP A 45 5.03 7.06 1.07
C ASP A 45 5.24 6.70 -0.40
N ARG A 46 6.26 5.89 -0.71
CA ARG A 46 6.60 5.55 -2.10
C ARG A 46 5.66 4.51 -2.71
N PHE A 47 5.28 3.49 -1.95
CA PHE A 47 4.61 2.31 -2.51
C PHE A 47 3.10 2.29 -2.29
N ILE A 48 2.60 2.96 -1.27
CA ILE A 48 1.15 2.99 -0.98
C ILE A 48 0.61 4.37 -1.34
N VAL A 49 1.12 5.42 -0.68
CA VAL A 49 0.57 6.77 -0.84
C VAL A 49 0.77 7.27 -2.26
N SER A 50 1.97 7.13 -2.83
CA SER A 50 2.21 7.57 -4.20
C SER A 50 1.49 6.73 -5.25
N HIS A 51 1.23 5.45 -4.96
CA HIS A 51 0.51 4.55 -5.86
C HIS A 51 -0.96 4.97 -5.95
N PHE A 52 -1.66 5.02 -4.81
CA PHE A 52 -3.04 5.50 -4.75
C PHE A 52 -3.18 6.90 -5.32
N LYS A 53 -2.23 7.79 -5.02
CA LYS A 53 -2.25 9.14 -5.60
C LYS A 53 -2.21 9.12 -7.13
N TRP A 54 -1.35 8.30 -7.72
CA TRP A 54 -1.28 8.17 -9.17
C TRP A 54 -2.58 7.58 -9.73
N GLU A 55 -3.16 6.59 -9.07
CA GLU A 55 -4.40 5.98 -9.53
C GLU A 55 -5.57 6.99 -9.52
N GLU A 56 -5.73 7.68 -8.39
CA GLU A 56 -6.79 8.68 -8.18
C GLU A 56 -6.64 9.90 -9.10
N GLU A 57 -5.42 10.36 -9.34
CA GLU A 57 -5.18 11.58 -10.13
C GLU A 57 -5.01 11.32 -11.62
N THR A 58 -4.67 10.09 -12.02
CA THR A 58 -4.31 9.74 -13.40
C THR A 58 -5.11 8.56 -13.93
N LEU A 59 -4.94 7.37 -13.36
CA LEU A 59 -5.48 6.13 -13.91
C LEU A 59 -7.01 6.10 -13.94
N PHE A 60 -7.67 6.28 -12.80
CA PHE A 60 -9.13 6.22 -12.72
C PHE A 60 -9.80 7.30 -13.57
N PRO A 61 -9.37 8.58 -13.52
CA PRO A 61 -9.91 9.60 -14.41
C PRO A 61 -9.83 9.23 -15.90
N ASP A 62 -8.76 8.55 -16.34
CA ASP A 62 -8.61 8.13 -17.72
C ASP A 62 -9.48 6.92 -18.08
N LEU A 63 -9.58 5.93 -17.19
CA LEU A 63 -10.48 4.79 -17.36
C LEU A 63 -11.96 5.20 -17.39
N LEU A 64 -12.38 6.07 -16.47
CA LEU A 64 -13.78 6.50 -16.31
C LEU A 64 -14.34 7.23 -17.55
N LYS A 65 -13.47 7.77 -18.42
CA LYS A 65 -13.90 8.38 -19.71
C LYS A 65 -14.49 7.36 -20.68
N ASN A 66 -14.00 6.12 -20.64
CA ASN A 66 -14.28 5.10 -21.65
C ASN A 66 -15.05 3.89 -21.11
N CYS A 67 -14.98 3.65 -19.79
CA CYS A 67 -15.66 2.53 -19.14
C CYS A 67 -17.20 2.60 -19.26
N ASN A 68 -17.81 1.42 -19.32
CA ASN A 68 -19.26 1.28 -19.16
C ASN A 68 -19.68 1.44 -17.69
N ASP A 69 -20.98 1.52 -17.42
CA ASP A 69 -21.49 1.81 -16.08
C ASP A 69 -21.08 0.75 -15.04
N GLN A 70 -21.05 -0.53 -15.41
CA GLN A 70 -20.63 -1.61 -14.51
C GLN A 70 -19.13 -1.51 -14.17
N GLU A 71 -18.28 -1.18 -15.15
CA GLU A 71 -16.84 -0.98 -14.96
C GLU A 71 -16.56 0.28 -14.10
N LYS A 72 -17.39 1.32 -14.22
CA LYS A 72 -17.31 2.52 -13.38
C LYS A 72 -17.68 2.23 -11.93
N GLU A 73 -18.76 1.48 -11.70
CA GLU A 73 -19.15 1.03 -10.36
C GLU A 73 -18.03 0.23 -9.69
N LEU A 74 -17.34 -0.62 -10.45
CA LEU A 74 -16.20 -1.40 -9.97
C LEU A 74 -15.03 -0.50 -9.55
N ILE A 75 -14.68 0.49 -10.38
CA ILE A 75 -13.65 1.49 -10.05
C ILE A 75 -14.03 2.26 -8.78
N ASP A 76 -15.30 2.68 -8.65
CA ASP A 76 -15.80 3.36 -7.45
C ASP A 76 -15.68 2.48 -6.19
N GLU A 77 -15.89 1.16 -6.29
CA GLU A 77 -15.70 0.24 -5.16
C GLU A 77 -14.22 0.11 -4.78
N ILE A 78 -13.31 0.03 -5.75
CA ILE A 78 -11.87 -0.02 -5.50
C ILE A 78 -11.39 1.27 -4.81
N GLN A 79 -11.81 2.44 -5.30
CA GLN A 79 -11.48 3.73 -4.69
C GLN A 79 -11.92 3.83 -3.21
N LYS A 80 -13.02 3.18 -2.82
CA LYS A 80 -13.48 3.16 -1.41
C LYS A 80 -12.52 2.41 -0.48
N GLU A 81 -11.64 1.57 -1.00
CA GLU A 81 -10.63 0.86 -0.23
C GLU A 81 -9.42 1.75 0.14
N HIS A 82 -9.14 2.81 -0.63
CA HIS A 82 -7.97 3.66 -0.40
C HIS A 82 -7.99 4.40 0.95
N PRO A 83 -9.06 5.13 1.34
CA PRO A 83 -9.08 5.86 2.61
C PRO A 83 -8.82 5.01 3.87
N PRO A 84 -9.44 3.83 4.06
CA PRO A 84 -9.15 3.01 5.23
C PRO A 84 -7.71 2.47 5.24
N ILE A 85 -7.12 2.14 4.09
CA ILE A 85 -5.71 1.72 3.99
C ILE A 85 -4.78 2.88 4.35
N LEU A 86 -5.03 4.09 3.85
CA LEU A 86 -4.26 5.28 4.20
C LEU A 86 -4.33 5.61 5.70
N LYS A 87 -5.46 5.32 6.36
CA LYS A 87 -5.57 5.43 7.82
C LYS A 87 -4.69 4.41 8.55
N LEU A 88 -4.61 3.18 8.05
CA LEU A 88 -3.68 2.17 8.59
C LEU A 88 -2.23 2.59 8.40
N VAL A 89 -1.88 3.15 7.23
CA VAL A 89 -0.55 3.72 6.96
C VAL A 89 -0.18 4.77 8.01
N ASN A 90 -1.04 5.76 8.23
CA ASN A 90 -0.76 6.82 9.21
C ASN A 90 -0.62 6.26 10.62
N THR A 91 -1.51 5.34 11.01
CA THR A 91 -1.44 4.69 12.33
C THR A 91 -0.12 3.94 12.53
N PHE A 92 0.33 3.21 11.51
CA PHE A 92 1.59 2.48 11.55
C PHE A 92 2.80 3.44 11.63
N LYS A 93 2.84 4.48 10.78
CA LYS A 93 3.90 5.50 10.79
C LYS A 93 3.99 6.18 12.16
N ASP A 94 2.87 6.56 12.74
CA ASP A 94 2.81 7.21 14.06
C ASP A 94 3.38 6.30 15.16
N LEU A 95 3.01 5.02 15.17
CA LEU A 95 3.50 4.05 16.15
C LEU A 95 5.02 3.85 16.03
N VAL A 96 5.54 3.69 14.81
CA VAL A 96 6.96 3.49 14.56
C VAL A 96 7.77 4.75 14.91
N ASN A 97 7.27 5.93 14.54
CA ASN A 97 7.92 7.20 14.86
C ASN A 97 7.94 7.44 16.36
N SER A 98 6.82 7.23 17.06
CA SER A 98 6.75 7.36 18.51
C SER A 98 7.74 6.41 19.21
N TYR A 99 7.79 5.15 18.79
CA TYR A 99 8.72 4.17 19.35
C TYR A 99 10.18 4.53 19.09
N SER A 100 10.49 5.16 17.94
CA SER A 100 11.85 5.63 17.64
C SER A 100 12.34 6.76 18.54
N VAL A 101 11.42 7.57 19.06
CA VAL A 101 11.73 8.69 19.95
C VAL A 101 11.78 8.22 21.41
N GLN A 102 10.77 7.46 21.83
CA GLN A 102 10.63 6.98 23.20
C GLN A 102 9.97 5.59 23.21
N PRO A 103 10.77 4.53 23.24
CA PRO A 103 10.26 3.16 23.35
C PRO A 103 9.47 2.94 24.65
N GLU A 104 8.20 2.55 24.53
CA GLU A 104 7.38 2.12 25.66
C GLU A 104 7.18 0.60 25.69
N GLU A 105 6.95 0.05 26.89
CA GLU A 105 6.63 -1.36 27.07
C GLU A 105 5.35 -1.74 26.30
N GLY A 106 5.39 -2.85 25.57
CA GLY A 106 4.25 -3.31 24.75
C GLY A 106 4.01 -2.50 23.46
N GLN A 107 4.71 -1.39 23.22
CA GLN A 107 4.58 -0.63 21.98
C GLN A 107 5.10 -1.40 20.76
N ALA A 108 6.16 -2.20 20.93
CA ALA A 108 6.65 -3.10 19.88
C ALA A 108 5.56 -4.06 19.37
N LEU A 109 4.75 -4.63 20.28
CA LEU A 109 3.64 -5.51 19.91
C LEU A 109 2.56 -4.74 19.12
N LYS A 110 2.23 -3.51 19.53
CA LYS A 110 1.29 -2.66 18.79
C LYS A 110 1.79 -2.34 17.38
N ILE A 111 3.09 -2.14 17.20
CA ILE A 111 3.68 -1.93 15.88
C ILE A 111 3.55 -3.21 15.04
N VAL A 112 3.85 -4.39 15.59
CA VAL A 112 3.66 -5.68 14.90
C VAL A 112 2.21 -5.85 14.45
N GLU A 113 1.26 -5.59 15.34
CA GLU A 113 -0.17 -5.69 15.03
C GLU A 113 -0.62 -4.70 13.96
N ALA A 114 -0.16 -3.45 14.04
CA ALA A 114 -0.47 -2.42 13.05
C ALA A 114 0.14 -2.77 11.68
N ASN A 115 1.36 -3.28 11.68
CA ASN A 115 2.04 -3.79 10.50
C ASN A 115 1.24 -4.92 9.84
N HIS A 116 0.87 -5.96 10.60
CA HIS A 116 0.06 -7.07 10.08
C HIS A 116 -1.25 -6.58 9.43
N LYS A 117 -1.98 -5.69 10.10
CA LYS A 117 -3.23 -5.13 9.57
C LYS A 117 -3.01 -4.36 8.27
N LEU A 118 -1.95 -3.56 8.21
CA LEU A 118 -1.60 -2.80 7.00
C LEU A 118 -1.24 -3.74 5.84
N VAL A 119 -0.40 -4.74 6.11
CA VAL A 119 0.02 -5.76 5.13
C VAL A 119 -1.19 -6.52 4.58
N GLU A 120 -2.08 -7.01 5.46
CA GLU A 120 -3.28 -7.73 5.05
C GLU A 120 -4.19 -6.86 4.17
N ALA A 121 -4.39 -5.60 4.54
CA ALA A 121 -5.24 -4.69 3.78
C ALA A 121 -4.66 -4.37 2.40
N VAL A 122 -3.37 -4.03 2.31
CA VAL A 122 -2.69 -3.74 1.04
C VAL A 122 -2.65 -4.97 0.13
N HIS A 123 -2.36 -6.15 0.69
CA HIS A 123 -2.33 -7.39 -0.09
C HIS A 123 -3.74 -7.76 -0.61
N SER A 124 -4.77 -7.59 0.22
CA SER A 124 -6.15 -7.83 -0.22
C SER A 124 -6.56 -6.91 -1.35
N HIS A 125 -6.21 -5.63 -1.23
CA HIS A 125 -6.51 -4.60 -2.22
C HIS A 125 -5.80 -4.87 -3.56
N ALA A 126 -4.48 -5.07 -3.54
CA ALA A 126 -3.71 -5.37 -4.76
C ALA A 126 -4.24 -6.60 -5.49
N LYS A 127 -4.67 -7.63 -4.75
CA LYS A 127 -5.31 -8.82 -5.34
C LYS A 127 -6.66 -8.49 -5.98
N ASN A 128 -7.45 -7.59 -5.37
CA ASN A 128 -8.72 -7.17 -5.94
C ASN A 128 -8.50 -6.44 -7.27
N GLU A 129 -7.52 -5.54 -7.32
CA GLU A 129 -7.14 -4.82 -8.54
C GLU A 129 -6.63 -5.76 -9.65
N GLU A 130 -5.81 -6.76 -9.31
CA GLU A 130 -5.35 -7.77 -10.27
C GLU A 130 -6.51 -8.55 -10.92
N ILE A 131 -7.56 -8.85 -10.14
CA ILE A 131 -8.71 -9.63 -10.62
C ILE A 131 -9.67 -8.75 -11.41
N GLU A 132 -9.95 -7.56 -10.90
CA GLU A 132 -11.09 -6.75 -11.32
C GLU A 132 -10.68 -5.52 -12.15
N LEU A 133 -9.60 -4.82 -11.77
CA LEU A 133 -9.16 -3.59 -12.42
C LEU A 133 -8.27 -3.86 -13.64
N PHE A 134 -7.31 -4.78 -13.54
CA PHE A 134 -6.34 -5.05 -14.61
C PHE A 134 -7.00 -5.44 -15.93
N PRO A 135 -8.07 -6.29 -15.96
CA PRO A 135 -8.78 -6.55 -17.21
C PRO A 135 -9.39 -5.30 -17.85
N ILE A 136 -9.82 -4.32 -17.05
CA ILE A 136 -10.37 -3.05 -17.54
C ILE A 136 -9.25 -2.20 -18.15
N ILE A 137 -8.10 -2.13 -17.48
CA ILE A 137 -6.91 -1.43 -17.99
C ILE A 137 -6.48 -2.00 -19.34
N GLU A 138 -6.38 -3.33 -19.46
CA GLU A 138 -6.01 -3.98 -20.73
C GLU A 138 -6.99 -3.69 -21.87
N LYS A 139 -8.25 -3.46 -21.54
CA LYS A 139 -9.31 -3.18 -22.51
C LYS A 139 -9.24 -1.76 -23.07
N TYR A 140 -8.81 -0.78 -22.26
CA TYR A 140 -8.93 0.64 -22.61
C TYR A 140 -7.63 1.43 -22.70
N LEU A 141 -6.53 0.93 -22.13
CA LEU A 141 -5.24 1.64 -22.03
C LEU A 141 -4.06 0.88 -22.68
N LYS A 142 -4.34 -0.12 -23.52
CA LYS A 142 -3.34 -0.76 -24.40
C LYS A 142 -3.01 0.08 -25.63
#